data_AF-A0A7G5ZI08-F1
#
_entry.id   AF-A0A7G5ZI08-F1
#
_cell.length_a   1.000
_cell.length_b   1.000
_cell.length_c   1.000
_cell.angle_alpha   90.00
_cell.angle_beta   90.00
_cell.angle_gamma   90.00
#
_symmetry.space_group_name_H-M   'P 1'
#
loop_
_entity.id
_entity.type
_entity.pdbx_description
1 polymer ?
#
loop_
_entity_poly.entity_id
_entity_poly.type
_entity_poly.pdbx_seq_one_letter_code
_entity_poly.pdbx_strand_id
1 'polypeptide(L)'
;MFCSVCGTQQADAAQACAVCAGVPVTSANTSTVTPASGYEPLPPGIAGWSWGAFLMNWIWAIGNRTWIGLLAIVPFIGFFVSIWLGVKGREMAWKNKHWDSVEHFKRVQRTWTIWGVVLCLAPAVLITISMVAVAIPAYQGYVEKSRQAQLRFDAQKAADAAPAVQ
;
A
#
# COMPACT_ATOMS: atom_id res chain seq x y z
N MET A 1 13.37 49.08 1.63
CA MET A 1 12.57 48.36 2.68
C MET A 1 11.63 49.34 3.38
N PHE A 2 10.53 48.92 4.03
CA PHE A 2 9.62 49.83 4.74
C PHE A 2 9.65 49.58 6.25
N CYS A 3 9.65 50.65 7.06
CA CYS A 3 9.53 50.53 8.51
C CYS A 3 8.09 50.20 8.92
N SER A 4 7.89 49.18 9.78
CA SER A 4 6.56 48.76 10.25
C SER A 4 5.88 49.76 11.19
N VAL A 5 6.63 50.70 11.78
CA VAL A 5 6.11 51.67 12.75
C VAL A 5 5.68 52.96 12.06
N CYS A 6 6.51 53.51 11.17
CA CYS A 6 6.25 54.81 10.53
C CYS A 6 5.97 54.72 9.02
N GLY A 7 6.12 53.55 8.39
CA GLY A 7 5.83 53.34 6.97
C GLY A 7 6.82 53.99 6.00
N THR A 8 7.90 54.63 6.48
CA THR A 8 8.88 55.29 5.59
C THR A 8 9.77 54.28 4.86
N GLN A 9 10.09 54.60 3.60
CA GLN A 9 11.03 53.82 2.79
C GLN A 9 12.46 54.08 3.25
N GLN A 10 13.19 52.99 3.50
CA GLN A 10 14.60 52.99 3.93
C GLN A 10 15.48 52.44 2.82
N ALA A 11 16.75 52.87 2.81
CA ALA A 11 17.78 52.38 1.90
C ALA A 11 17.97 50.87 2.00
N ASP A 12 18.37 50.24 0.90
CA ASP A 12 18.37 48.77 0.76
C ASP A 12 19.36 48.03 1.67
N ALA A 13 20.27 48.74 2.32
CA ALA A 13 21.23 48.18 3.29
C ALA A 13 21.03 48.72 4.73
N ALA A 14 19.97 49.50 4.99
CA ALA A 14 19.73 50.05 6.32
C ALA A 14 19.34 48.92 7.29
N GLN A 15 20.04 48.80 8.41
CA GLN A 15 19.75 47.83 9.49
C GLN A 15 18.74 48.38 10.52
N ALA A 16 18.59 49.71 10.56
CA ALA A 16 17.69 50.41 11.47
C ALA A 16 17.00 51.58 10.77
N CYS A 17 15.78 51.92 11.21
CA CYS A 17 15.05 53.06 10.69
C CYS A 17 15.70 54.38 11.14
N ALA A 18 16.04 55.23 10.17
CA ALA A 18 16.64 56.54 10.44
C ALA A 18 15.69 57.53 11.16
N VAL A 19 14.37 57.32 11.05
CA VAL A 19 13.35 58.21 11.63
C VAL A 19 12.92 57.73 13.02
N CYS A 20 12.79 56.43 13.22
CA CYS A 20 12.26 55.85 14.47
C CYS A 20 13.34 55.50 15.50
N ALA A 21 14.35 56.35 15.68
CA ALA A 21 15.38 56.20 16.73
C ALA A 21 15.96 54.78 16.86
N GLY A 22 16.25 54.11 15.73
CA GLY A 22 16.96 52.83 15.75
C GLY A 22 16.08 51.57 15.78
N VAL A 23 14.76 51.66 15.54
CA VAL A 23 13.93 50.46 15.37
C VAL A 23 14.52 49.58 14.25
N PRO A 24 14.81 48.29 14.51
CA PRO A 24 15.39 47.40 13.52
C PRO A 24 14.41 47.20 12.36
N VAL A 25 14.89 47.38 11.13
CA VAL A 25 14.11 47.08 9.93
C VAL A 25 14.42 45.66 9.48
N THR A 26 13.50 44.74 9.73
CA THR A 26 13.65 43.35 9.27
C THR A 26 13.25 43.25 7.81
N SER A 27 14.17 42.85 6.95
CA SER A 27 13.88 42.48 5.57
C SER A 27 12.75 41.45 5.54
N ALA A 28 11.62 41.79 4.90
CA ALA A 28 10.52 40.87 4.65
C ALA A 28 10.86 39.74 3.65
N ASN A 29 12.15 39.45 3.45
CA ASN A 29 12.67 38.24 2.83
C ASN A 29 13.36 37.41 3.92
N THR A 30 12.58 36.99 4.92
CA THR A 30 12.93 35.76 5.64
C THR A 30 12.54 34.61 4.72
N SER A 31 13.38 34.35 3.72
CA SER A 31 13.45 33.01 3.16
C SER A 31 13.72 32.09 4.33
N THR A 32 12.75 31.21 4.58
CA THR A 32 12.88 29.97 5.32
C THR A 32 14.34 29.55 5.47
N VAL A 33 14.80 29.45 6.72
CA VAL A 33 16.05 28.77 7.03
C VAL A 33 15.91 27.35 6.48
N THR A 34 16.46 27.11 5.30
CA THR A 34 16.65 25.78 4.73
C THR A 34 17.71 25.11 5.59
N PRO A 35 17.40 24.08 6.39
CA PRO A 35 18.47 23.27 6.96
C PRO A 35 19.20 22.59 5.80
N ALA A 36 20.53 22.64 5.81
CA ALA A 36 21.42 22.13 4.76
C ALA A 36 21.39 20.59 4.57
N SER A 37 20.40 19.91 5.13
CA SER A 37 20.07 18.53 4.81
C SER A 37 18.74 18.53 4.05
N GLY A 38 18.73 18.06 2.81
CA GLY A 38 17.55 17.97 1.93
C GLY A 38 16.45 16.98 2.40
N TYR A 39 16.26 16.85 3.71
CA TYR A 39 15.20 16.09 4.33
C TYR A 39 14.16 17.07 4.87
N GLU A 40 13.14 17.37 4.04
CA GLU A 40 11.95 18.05 4.54
C GLU A 40 11.28 17.12 5.57
N PRO A 41 11.12 17.58 6.84
CA PRO A 41 10.52 16.75 7.86
C PRO A 41 9.06 16.43 7.47
N LEU A 42 8.76 15.14 7.36
CA LEU A 42 7.41 14.68 7.04
C LEU A 42 6.43 15.11 8.14
N PRO A 43 5.24 15.63 7.79
CA PRO A 43 4.22 15.94 8.78
C PRO A 43 3.84 14.70 9.60
N PRO A 44 3.52 14.86 10.91
CA PRO A 44 3.10 13.76 11.74
C PRO A 44 1.92 12.97 11.15
N GLY A 45 2.07 11.64 11.10
CA GLY A 45 1.02 10.74 10.63
C GLY A 45 0.95 10.54 9.11
N ILE A 46 1.91 11.06 8.32
CA ILE A 46 2.09 10.71 6.91
C ILE A 46 2.79 9.36 6.75
N ALA A 47 3.86 9.14 7.52
CA ALA A 47 4.57 7.86 7.54
C ALA A 47 3.69 6.72 8.08
N GLY A 48 4.01 5.50 7.67
CA GLY A 48 3.36 4.26 8.12
C GLY A 48 2.91 3.37 6.97
N TRP A 49 2.36 2.21 7.35
CA TRP A 49 2.01 1.16 6.40
C TRP A 49 0.88 1.56 5.43
N SER A 50 1.00 1.10 4.18
CA SER A 50 0.06 1.31 3.08
C SER A 50 -0.49 0.00 2.55
N TRP A 51 -1.67 -0.41 3.04
CA TRP A 51 -2.35 -1.60 2.52
C TRP A 51 -2.70 -1.46 1.03
N GLY A 52 -3.08 -0.26 0.59
CA GLY A 52 -3.36 0.00 -0.82
C GLY A 52 -2.13 -0.18 -1.71
N ALA A 53 -0.96 0.34 -1.29
CA ALA A 53 0.27 0.22 -2.06
C ALA A 53 0.85 -1.20 -2.06
N PHE A 54 0.65 -1.96 -0.97
CA PHE A 54 1.09 -3.36 -0.90
C PHE A 54 0.22 -4.27 -1.76
N LEU A 55 -1.10 -4.24 -1.55
CA LEU A 55 -2.05 -5.16 -2.17
C LEU A 55 -2.34 -4.82 -3.63
N MET A 56 -2.36 -3.53 -3.97
CA MET A 56 -2.74 -3.04 -5.29
C MET A 56 -1.65 -2.15 -5.90
N ASN A 57 -0.40 -2.61 -5.78
CA ASN A 57 0.83 -1.89 -6.08
C ASN A 57 0.81 -1.06 -7.37
N TRP A 58 0.54 -1.66 -8.53
CA TRP A 58 0.61 -0.97 -9.82
C TRP A 58 -0.52 0.06 -10.02
N ILE A 59 -1.76 -0.25 -9.62
CA ILE A 59 -2.90 0.70 -9.72
C ILE A 59 -2.69 1.86 -8.76
N TRP A 60 -2.30 1.55 -7.52
CA TRP A 60 -2.01 2.54 -6.51
C TRP A 60 -0.83 3.43 -6.94
N ALA A 61 0.21 2.86 -7.54
CA ALA A 61 1.38 3.58 -8.05
C ALA A 61 1.00 4.62 -9.10
N ILE A 62 0.14 4.26 -10.06
CA ILE A 62 -0.38 5.18 -11.08
C ILE A 62 -1.18 6.31 -10.41
N GLY A 63 -2.13 5.98 -9.53
CA GLY A 63 -2.98 6.95 -8.86
C GLY A 63 -2.22 7.93 -7.94
N ASN A 64 -1.08 7.51 -7.41
CA ASN A 64 -0.24 8.31 -6.50
C ASN A 64 1.08 8.77 -7.15
N ARG A 65 1.19 8.71 -8.48
CA ARG A 65 2.39 9.13 -9.25
C ARG A 65 3.71 8.54 -8.74
N THR A 66 3.67 7.30 -8.23
CA THR A 66 4.80 6.60 -7.64
C THR A 66 5.31 5.54 -8.62
N TRP A 67 5.97 5.99 -9.69
CA TRP A 67 6.34 5.16 -10.86
C TRP A 67 7.23 3.96 -10.54
N ILE A 68 8.05 4.04 -9.49
CA ILE A 68 8.84 2.91 -8.97
C ILE A 68 7.94 1.71 -8.63
N GLY A 69 6.68 1.95 -8.27
CA GLY A 69 5.73 0.89 -7.96
C GLY A 69 5.27 0.08 -9.17
N LEU A 70 5.54 0.51 -10.40
CA LEU A 70 5.30 -0.30 -11.60
C LEU A 70 6.25 -1.49 -11.69
N LEU A 71 7.43 -1.42 -11.04
CA LEU A 71 8.35 -2.57 -10.93
C LEU A 71 7.72 -3.73 -10.15
N ALA A 72 6.62 -3.49 -9.41
CA ALA A 72 5.88 -4.54 -8.74
C ALA A 72 5.24 -5.57 -9.68
N ILE A 73 5.13 -5.26 -10.98
CA ILE A 73 4.63 -6.18 -12.01
C ILE A 73 5.67 -7.24 -12.39
N VAL A 74 6.97 -6.95 -12.19
CA VAL A 74 8.05 -7.89 -12.54
C VAL A 74 8.05 -9.04 -11.53
N PRO A 75 7.96 -10.31 -11.95
CA PRO A 75 7.96 -11.44 -11.02
C PRO A 75 9.25 -11.49 -10.19
N PHE A 76 9.16 -12.03 -8.98
CA PHE A 76 10.20 -12.08 -7.93
C PHE A 76 10.62 -10.71 -7.38
N ILE A 77 11.01 -9.76 -8.24
CA ILE A 77 11.35 -8.39 -7.85
C ILE A 77 10.14 -7.70 -7.25
N GLY A 78 8.97 -7.92 -7.84
CA GLY A 78 7.76 -7.22 -7.49
C GLY A 78 7.25 -7.53 -6.09
N PHE A 79 7.57 -8.70 -5.53
CA PHE A 79 7.27 -9.02 -4.14
C PHE A 79 8.06 -8.16 -3.15
N PHE A 80 9.35 -7.93 -3.40
CA PHE A 80 10.15 -7.04 -2.55
C PHE A 80 9.72 -5.58 -2.74
N VAL A 81 9.42 -5.18 -3.97
CA VAL A 81 8.92 -3.83 -4.27
C VAL A 81 7.55 -3.59 -3.62
N SER A 82 6.66 -4.58 -3.58
CA SER A 82 5.34 -4.42 -2.96
C SER A 82 5.45 -4.24 -1.44
N ILE A 83 6.32 -5.00 -0.76
CA ILE A 83 6.59 -4.81 0.67
C ILE A 83 7.18 -3.41 0.91
N TRP A 84 8.15 -3.01 0.10
CA TRP A 84 8.78 -1.70 0.22
C TRP A 84 7.76 -0.56 -0.02
N LEU A 85 6.86 -0.70 -0.99
CA LEU A 85 5.71 0.18 -1.19
C LEU A 85 4.76 0.17 0.01
N GLY A 86 4.57 -0.97 0.67
CA GLY A 86 3.82 -1.04 1.92
C GLY A 86 4.41 -0.13 2.99
N VAL A 87 5.73 -0.12 3.15
CA VAL A 87 6.41 0.70 4.18
C VAL A 87 6.56 2.17 3.75
N LYS A 88 7.02 2.43 2.53
CA LYS A 88 7.41 3.76 2.03
C LYS A 88 6.42 4.40 1.08
N GLY A 89 5.38 3.68 0.66
CA GLY A 89 4.36 4.14 -0.29
C GLY A 89 3.73 5.45 0.14
N ARG A 90 3.26 5.56 1.39
CA ARG A 90 2.61 6.79 1.86
C ARG A 90 3.54 8.01 1.84
N GLU A 91 4.80 7.84 2.19
CA GLU A 91 5.80 8.92 2.11
C GLU A 91 6.04 9.36 0.66
N MET A 92 6.14 8.41 -0.28
CA MET A 92 6.31 8.72 -1.69
C MET A 92 5.07 9.39 -2.29
N ALA A 93 3.87 8.88 -1.99
CA ALA A 93 2.62 9.47 -2.45
C ALA A 93 2.44 10.91 -1.95
N TRP A 94 2.90 11.19 -0.73
CA TRP A 94 2.92 12.54 -0.18
C TRP A 94 3.84 13.47 -0.97
N LYS A 95 5.05 13.00 -1.31
CA LYS A 95 6.05 13.79 -2.06
C LYS A 95 5.72 13.95 -3.55
N ASN A 96 5.06 12.98 -4.17
CA ASN A 96 4.86 12.93 -5.62
C ASN A 96 3.61 13.69 -6.12
N LYS A 97 2.73 14.12 -5.22
CA LYS A 97 1.44 14.73 -5.58
C LYS A 97 1.10 15.88 -4.62
N HIS A 98 0.38 16.88 -5.15
CA HIS A 98 -0.20 17.93 -4.32
C HIS A 98 -1.41 17.44 -3.52
N TRP A 99 -1.47 17.82 -2.25
CA TRP A 99 -2.54 17.49 -1.30
C TRP A 99 -2.96 18.76 -0.57
N ASP A 100 -4.27 19.02 -0.49
CA ASP A 100 -4.79 20.24 0.12
C ASP A 100 -4.58 20.26 1.65
N SER A 101 -4.55 19.08 2.27
CA SER A 101 -4.23 18.91 3.69
C SER A 101 -3.79 17.48 4.03
N VAL A 102 -3.24 17.28 5.23
CA VAL A 102 -2.90 15.96 5.77
C VAL A 102 -4.16 15.09 5.91
N GLU A 103 -5.29 15.69 6.27
CA GLU A 103 -6.58 15.03 6.42
C GLU A 103 -7.12 14.57 5.06
N HIS A 104 -6.97 15.40 4.02
CA HIS A 104 -7.32 15.02 2.66
C HIS A 104 -6.51 13.80 2.20
N PHE A 105 -5.19 13.81 2.42
CA PHE A 105 -4.34 12.66 2.12
C PHE A 105 -4.75 11.40 2.89
N LYS A 106 -4.96 11.50 4.22
CA LYS A 106 -5.39 10.36 5.05
C LYS A 106 -6.71 9.77 4.57
N ARG A 107 -7.67 10.61 4.16
CA ARG A 107 -8.95 10.16 3.60
C ARG A 107 -8.75 9.36 2.32
N VAL A 108 -7.94 9.86 1.39
CA VAL A 108 -7.65 9.16 0.13
C VAL A 108 -6.88 7.86 0.37
N GLN A 109 -5.87 7.86 1.25
CA GLN A 109 -5.13 6.63 1.60
C GLN A 109 -6.01 5.59 2.32
N ARG A 110 -7.00 6.02 3.10
CA ARG A 110 -8.00 5.13 3.70
C ARG A 110 -8.87 4.47 2.63
N THR A 111 -9.32 5.23 1.63
CA THR A 111 -10.06 4.69 0.48
C THR A 111 -9.22 3.63 -0.26
N TRP A 112 -7.95 3.94 -0.56
CA TRP A 112 -7.03 2.96 -1.16
C TRP A 112 -6.84 1.70 -0.31
N THR A 113 -6.76 1.86 1.02
CA THR A 113 -6.66 0.72 1.96
C THR A 113 -7.90 -0.15 1.90
N ILE A 114 -9.10 0.44 1.96
CA ILE A 114 -10.37 -0.29 1.92
C ILE A 114 -10.48 -1.07 0.61
N TRP A 115 -10.29 -0.40 -0.54
CA TRP A 115 -10.37 -1.06 -1.84
C TRP A 115 -9.31 -2.15 -2.00
N GLY A 116 -8.06 -1.89 -1.58
CA GLY A 116 -6.99 -2.88 -1.64
C GLY A 116 -7.32 -4.14 -0.84
N VAL A 117 -7.86 -3.98 0.37
CA VAL A 117 -8.25 -5.11 1.22
C VAL A 117 -9.46 -5.85 0.66
N VAL A 118 -10.52 -5.14 0.22
CA VAL A 118 -11.73 -5.75 -0.32
C VAL A 118 -11.42 -6.53 -1.60
N LEU A 119 -10.68 -5.92 -2.54
CA LEU A 119 -10.32 -6.56 -3.81
C LEU A 119 -9.35 -7.73 -3.64
N CYS A 120 -8.64 -7.82 -2.50
CA CYS A 120 -7.79 -8.97 -2.20
C CYS A 120 -8.55 -10.08 -1.47
N LEU A 121 -9.24 -9.75 -0.38
CA LEU A 121 -9.85 -10.75 0.51
C LEU A 121 -11.16 -11.33 -0.03
N ALA A 122 -12.02 -10.53 -0.65
CA ALA A 122 -13.29 -11.03 -1.17
C ALA A 122 -13.11 -12.14 -2.22
N PRO A 123 -12.28 -11.98 -3.27
CA PRO A 123 -12.06 -13.08 -4.22
C PRO A 123 -11.29 -14.24 -3.60
N ALA A 124 -10.34 -14.01 -2.69
CA ALA A 124 -9.63 -15.09 -2.00
C ALA A 124 -10.61 -16.01 -1.25
N VAL A 125 -11.55 -15.43 -0.49
CA VAL A 125 -12.59 -16.19 0.22
C VAL A 125 -13.49 -16.94 -0.75
N LEU A 126 -13.96 -16.30 -1.82
CA LEU A 126 -14.81 -16.94 -2.83
C LEU A 126 -14.11 -18.11 -3.52
N ILE A 127 -12.82 -17.97 -3.86
CA ILE A 127 -12.01 -19.04 -4.46
C ILE A 127 -11.85 -20.19 -3.47
N THR A 128 -11.54 -19.90 -2.20
CA THR A 128 -11.41 -20.95 -1.18
C THR A 128 -12.72 -21.73 -1.00
N ILE A 129 -13.86 -21.05 -0.90
CA ILE A 129 -15.17 -21.69 -0.80
C ILE A 129 -15.44 -22.55 -2.04
N SER A 130 -15.18 -22.02 -3.23
CA SER A 130 -15.41 -22.73 -4.50
C SER A 130 -14.51 -23.97 -4.63
N MET A 131 -13.24 -23.85 -4.23
CA MET A 131 -12.31 -24.99 -4.19
C MET A 131 -12.79 -26.08 -3.24
N VAL A 132 -13.23 -25.73 -2.04
CA VAL A 132 -13.77 -26.70 -1.08
C VAL A 132 -15.04 -27.37 -1.61
N ALA A 133 -15.95 -26.59 -2.20
CA ALA A 133 -17.20 -27.09 -2.78
C ALA A 133 -16.98 -28.11 -3.90
N VAL A 134 -15.88 -27.98 -4.67
CA VAL A 134 -15.52 -28.92 -5.74
C VAL A 134 -14.66 -30.07 -5.21
N ALA A 135 -13.72 -29.80 -4.31
CA ALA A 135 -12.77 -30.79 -3.82
C ALA A 135 -13.45 -31.87 -2.97
N ILE A 136 -14.46 -31.53 -2.15
CA ILE A 136 -15.18 -32.49 -1.31
C ILE A 136 -15.87 -33.58 -2.15
N PRO A 137 -16.76 -33.26 -3.12
CA PRO A 137 -17.42 -34.30 -3.91
C PRO A 137 -16.43 -35.06 -4.80
N ALA A 138 -15.37 -34.41 -5.30
CA ALA A 138 -14.31 -35.09 -6.03
C ALA A 138 -13.58 -36.12 -5.15
N TYR A 139 -13.26 -35.74 -3.90
CA TYR A 139 -12.65 -36.63 -2.92
C TYR A 139 -13.58 -37.79 -2.53
N GLN A 140 -14.87 -37.52 -2.33
CA GLN A 140 -15.86 -38.56 -2.08
C GLN A 140 -15.95 -39.56 -3.23
N GLY A 141 -15.96 -39.07 -4.49
CA GLY A 141 -15.94 -39.94 -5.66
C GLY A 141 -14.68 -40.80 -5.77
N TYR A 142 -13.52 -40.27 -5.37
CA TYR A 142 -12.28 -41.03 -5.28
C TYR A 142 -12.36 -42.14 -4.21
N VAL A 143 -12.88 -41.82 -3.03
CA VAL A 143 -13.06 -42.79 -1.93
C VAL A 143 -14.05 -43.89 -2.32
N GLU A 144 -15.14 -43.56 -3.02
CA GLU A 144 -16.11 -44.57 -3.44
C GLU A 144 -15.54 -45.51 -4.52
N LYS A 145 -14.80 -44.99 -5.51
CA LYS A 145 -14.14 -45.83 -6.52
C LYS A 145 -13.12 -46.78 -5.90
N SER A 146 -12.34 -46.31 -4.94
CA SER A 146 -11.36 -47.16 -4.23
C SER A 146 -12.05 -48.22 -3.38
N ARG A 147 -13.13 -47.88 -2.67
CA ARG A 147 -13.96 -48.85 -1.94
C ARG A 147 -14.53 -49.92 -2.86
N GLN A 148 -15.11 -49.54 -4.00
CA GLN A 148 -15.66 -50.49 -4.96
C GLN A 148 -14.60 -51.42 -5.56
N ALA A 149 -13.40 -50.90 -5.85
CA ALA A 149 -12.29 -51.72 -6.32
C ALA A 149 -11.87 -52.76 -5.26
N GLN A 150 -11.80 -52.36 -4.00
CA GLN A 150 -11.48 -53.27 -2.89
C GLN A 150 -12.54 -54.37 -2.74
N LEU A 151 -13.83 -54.01 -2.74
CA LEU A 151 -14.93 -54.97 -2.64
C LEU A 151 -14.92 -55.99 -3.80
N ARG A 152 -14.60 -55.55 -5.02
CA ARG A 152 -14.47 -56.46 -6.19
C ARG A 152 -13.31 -57.43 -6.04
N PHE A 153 -12.17 -56.95 -5.54
CA PHE A 153 -11.01 -57.79 -5.27
C PHE A 153 -11.31 -58.84 -4.19
N ASP A 154 -11.95 -58.42 -3.09
CA ASP A 154 -12.33 -59.32 -2.00
C ASP A 154 -13.37 -60.35 -2.44
N ALA A 155 -14.35 -59.94 -3.26
CA ALA A 155 -15.35 -60.84 -3.83
C ALA A 155 -14.73 -61.87 -4.78
N GLN A 156 -13.78 -61.45 -5.64
CA GLN A 156 -13.05 -62.36 -6.53
C GLN A 156 -12.27 -63.39 -5.73
N LYS A 157 -11.52 -62.93 -4.71
CA LYS A 157 -10.73 -63.80 -3.84
C LYS A 157 -11.61 -64.82 -3.09
N ALA A 158 -12.81 -64.42 -2.65
CA ALA A 158 -13.75 -65.33 -2.01
C ALA A 158 -14.33 -66.37 -2.99
N ALA A 159 -14.63 -65.96 -4.23
CA ALA A 159 -15.08 -66.88 -5.28
C ALA A 159 -14.01 -67.92 -5.64
N ASP A 160 -12.75 -67.49 -5.74
CA ASP A 160 -11.62 -68.39 -6.04
C ASP A 160 -11.31 -69.38 -4.90
N ALA A 161 -11.65 -69.04 -3.65
CA ALA A 161 -11.45 -69.89 -2.49
C ALA A 161 -12.61 -70.87 -2.22
N ALA A 162 -13.75 -70.73 -2.90
CA ALA A 162 -14.90 -71.61 -2.71
C ALA A 162 -14.58 -73.02 -3.24
N PRO A 163 -14.82 -74.09 -2.46
CA PRO A 163 -14.59 -75.45 -2.93
C PRO A 163 -15.50 -75.76 -4.12
N ALA A 164 -14.99 -76.47 -5.13
CA ALA A 164 -15.80 -76.94 -6.24
C ALA A 164 -16.91 -77.85 -5.70
N VAL A 165 -18.17 -77.43 -5.91
CA VAL A 165 -19.33 -78.27 -5.59
C VAL A 165 -19.29 -79.44 -6.57
N GLN A 166 -18.83 -80.60 -6.09
CA GLN A 166 -18.86 -81.88 -6.80
C GLN A 166 -20.20 -82.59 -6.54
#